data_AF-A0A849PPJ4-F1
#
_entry.id   AF-A0A849PPJ4-F1
#
_cell.length_a   1.000
_cell.length_b   1.000
_cell.length_c   1.000
_cell.angle_alpha   90.00
_cell.angle_beta   90.00
_cell.angle_gamma   90.00
#
_symmetry.space_group_name_H-M   'P 1'
#
loop_
_entity.id
_entity.type
_entity.pdbx_description
1 polymer ?
#
loop_
_entity_poly.entity_id
_entity_poly.type
_entity_poly.pdbx_seq_one_letter_code
_entity_poly.pdbx_strand_id
1 'polypeptide(L)'
;MTQELKHCTRSMKDLLIDMKDTSELMMDLAYSAVIYDDKEIAMEVIRLEEKMDTLGYYMMISAMLSARRIDEAEALAGVLQAGAAAENISNAAGDIAKITLLDL
;
A
#
# COMPACT_ATOMS: atom_id res chain seq x y z
N MET A 1 0.99 2.54 -21.75
CA MET A 1 -0.26 1.98 -21.19
C MET A 1 -0.39 0.47 -21.37
N THR A 2 -0.33 -0.11 -22.57
CA THR A 2 -0.52 -1.58 -22.75
C THR A 2 0.60 -2.45 -22.19
N GLN A 3 1.81 -1.89 -22.01
CA GLN A 3 2.95 -2.59 -21.39
C GLN A 3 2.87 -2.66 -19.85
N GLU A 4 2.20 -1.73 -19.18
CA GLU A 4 2.05 -1.74 -17.71
C GLU A 4 1.05 -2.80 -17.24
N LEU A 5 0.04 -3.10 -18.07
CA LEU A 5 -0.90 -4.20 -17.84
C LEU A 5 -0.25 -5.59 -17.86
N LYS A 6 1.01 -5.72 -18.33
CA LYS A 6 1.76 -6.98 -18.28
C LYS A 6 2.09 -7.40 -16.83
N HIS A 7 2.08 -6.46 -15.88
CA HIS A 7 2.21 -6.73 -14.44
C HIS A 7 0.91 -7.23 -13.78
N CYS A 8 -0.21 -7.29 -14.51
CA CYS A 8 -1.49 -7.82 -14.03
C CYS A 8 -1.52 -9.38 -13.93
N THR A 9 -0.36 -10.01 -13.78
CA THR A 9 -0.21 -11.46 -13.55
C THR A 9 0.07 -11.81 -12.08
N ARG A 10 0.20 -10.81 -11.20
CA ARG A 10 0.38 -11.06 -9.76
C ARG A 10 -0.92 -11.55 -9.14
N SER A 11 -0.82 -12.61 -8.34
CA SER A 11 -1.97 -13.12 -7.60
C SER A 11 -2.40 -12.09 -6.54
N MET A 12 -3.71 -12.02 -6.25
CA MET A 12 -4.22 -11.14 -5.19
C MET A 12 -3.60 -11.44 -3.83
N LYS A 13 -3.23 -12.70 -3.57
CA LYS A 13 -2.52 -13.09 -2.36
C LYS A 13 -1.17 -12.38 -2.25
N ASP A 14 -0.38 -12.40 -3.31
CA ASP A 14 0.96 -11.79 -3.30
C ASP A 14 0.87 -10.26 -3.24
N LEU A 15 -0.14 -9.67 -3.88
CA LEU A 15 -0.42 -8.24 -3.73
C LEU A 15 -0.79 -7.89 -2.30
N LEU A 16 -1.62 -8.69 -1.63
CA LEU A 16 -2.01 -8.44 -0.24
C LEU A 16 -0.82 -8.55 0.71
N ILE A 17 0.06 -9.53 0.50
CA ILE A 17 1.30 -9.69 1.27
C ILE A 17 2.17 -8.45 1.11
N ASP A 18 2.40 -8.00 -0.13
CA ASP A 18 3.20 -6.80 -0.39
C ASP A 18 2.60 -5.54 0.23
N MET A 19 1.27 -5.39 0.20
CA MET A 19 0.58 -4.25 0.83
C MET A 19 0.75 -4.29 2.35
N LYS A 20 0.57 -5.45 2.98
CA LYS A 20 0.73 -5.61 4.43
C LYS A 20 2.20 -5.41 4.87
N ASP A 21 3.15 -6.00 4.17
CA ASP A 21 4.57 -5.84 4.52
C ASP A 21 5.06 -4.40 4.25
N THR A 22 4.53 -3.73 3.22
CA THR A 22 4.88 -2.33 2.95
C THR A 22 4.30 -1.39 4.01
N SER A 23 3.05 -1.60 4.46
CA SER A 23 2.45 -0.74 5.51
C SER A 23 3.14 -0.91 6.87
N GLU A 24 3.55 -2.13 7.23
CA GLU A 24 4.36 -2.39 8.43
C GLU A 24 5.72 -1.69 8.36
N LEU A 25 6.43 -1.81 7.23
CA LEU A 25 7.71 -1.13 7.04
C LEU A 25 7.56 0.40 7.12
N MET A 26 6.51 0.96 6.50
CA MET A 26 6.23 2.39 6.56
C MET A 26 6.01 2.86 7.99
N MET A 27 5.29 2.10 8.81
CA MET A 27 5.08 2.40 10.22
C MET A 27 6.39 2.43 11.02
N ASP A 28 7.24 1.42 10.84
CA ASP A 28 8.54 1.35 11.52
C ASP A 28 9.45 2.52 11.13
N LEU A 29 9.49 2.85 9.84
CA LEU A 29 10.29 3.96 9.32
C LEU A 29 9.73 5.32 9.75
N ALA A 30 8.41 5.52 9.73
CA ALA A 30 7.79 6.79 10.12
C ALA A 30 8.10 7.13 11.59
N TYR A 31 7.97 6.16 12.49
CA TYR A 31 8.36 6.36 13.89
C TYR A 31 9.88 6.56 14.04
N SER A 32 10.70 5.83 13.28
CA SER A 32 12.15 6.02 13.31
C SER A 32 12.55 7.42 12.85
N ALA A 33 11.94 7.94 11.77
CA ALA A 33 12.16 9.29 11.27
C ALA A 33 11.86 10.35 12.33
N VAL A 34 10.75 10.21 13.07
CA VAL A 34 10.39 11.14 14.15
C VAL A 34 11.34 11.03 15.34
N ILE A 35 11.70 9.82 15.77
CA ILE A 35 12.57 9.61 16.94
C ILE A 35 13.98 10.18 16.69
N TYR A 36 14.48 10.05 15.47
CA TYR A 36 15.85 10.45 15.12
C TYR A 36 15.94 11.79 14.37
N ASP A 37 14.81 12.47 14.15
CA ASP A 37 14.72 13.68 13.33
C ASP A 37 15.37 13.50 11.94
N ASP A 38 15.14 12.33 11.34
CA ASP A 38 15.79 11.91 10.10
C ASP A 38 14.88 12.15 8.89
N LYS A 39 15.19 13.21 8.14
CA LYS A 39 14.46 13.59 6.93
C LYS A 39 14.65 12.61 5.77
N GLU A 40 15.75 11.88 5.71
CA GLU A 40 15.97 10.88 4.66
C GLU A 40 15.05 9.68 4.86
N ILE A 41 14.93 9.22 6.11
CA ILE A 41 13.97 8.16 6.48
C ILE A 41 12.53 8.64 6.21
N ALA A 42 12.20 9.88 6.56
CA ALA A 42 10.87 10.44 6.28
C ALA A 42 10.55 10.44 4.78
N MET A 43 11.51 10.83 3.92
CA MET A 43 11.33 10.81 2.47
C MET A 43 11.16 9.38 1.92
N GLU A 44 11.82 8.38 2.51
CA GLU A 44 11.62 6.98 2.13
C GLU A 44 10.19 6.51 2.43
N VAL A 45 9.58 6.96 3.53
CA VAL A 45 8.16 6.68 3.83
C VAL A 45 7.25 7.25 2.73
N ILE A 46 7.50 8.48 2.27
CA ILE A 46 6.73 9.08 1.16
C ILE A 46 6.87 8.26 -0.13
N ARG A 47 8.07 7.78 -0.43
CA ARG A 47 8.31 6.92 -1.61
C ARG A 47 7.56 5.58 -1.50
N LEU A 48 7.45 5.02 -0.29
CA LEU A 48 6.69 3.81 -0.04
C LEU A 48 5.17 4.04 -0.09
N GLU A 49 4.68 5.24 0.23
CA GLU A 49 3.28 5.66 0.04
C GLU A 49 2.91 5.58 -1.45
N GLU A 50 3.72 6.14 -2.36
CA GLU A 50 3.51 6.02 -3.82
C GLU A 50 3.52 4.56 -4.32
N LYS A 51 4.38 3.72 -3.72
CA LYS A 51 4.40 2.28 -4.00
C LYS A 51 3.10 1.61 -3.53
N MET A 52 2.57 1.99 -2.38
CA MET A 52 1.30 1.47 -1.86
C MET A 52 0.15 1.77 -2.80
N ASP A 53 0.05 3.01 -3.32
CA ASP A 53 -0.96 3.40 -4.31
C ASP A 53 -0.91 2.48 -5.55
N THR A 54 0.29 2.17 -6.02
CA THR A 54 0.50 1.27 -7.16
C THR A 54 0.03 -0.16 -6.84
N LEU A 55 0.32 -0.66 -5.64
CA LEU A 55 -0.14 -1.98 -5.18
C LEU A 55 -1.67 -2.03 -5.05
N GLY A 56 -2.29 -1.00 -4.48
CA GLY A 56 -3.75 -0.87 -4.37
C GLY A 56 -4.42 -0.85 -5.75
N TYR A 57 -3.85 -0.11 -6.70
CA TYR A 57 -4.32 -0.10 -8.09
C TYR A 57 -4.29 -1.50 -8.73
N TYR A 58 -3.19 -2.24 -8.58
CA TYR A 58 -3.10 -3.60 -9.10
C TYR A 58 -4.01 -4.58 -8.38
N MET A 59 -4.23 -4.41 -7.08
CA MET A 59 -5.19 -5.21 -6.31
C MET A 59 -6.60 -5.06 -6.88
N MET A 60 -7.04 -3.82 -7.16
CA MET A 60 -8.36 -3.57 -7.75
C MET A 60 -8.51 -4.21 -9.13
N ILE A 61 -7.52 -4.06 -10.02
CA ILE A 61 -7.58 -4.68 -11.35
C ILE A 61 -7.63 -6.21 -11.23
N SER A 62 -6.78 -6.78 -10.38
CA SER A 62 -6.72 -8.23 -10.17
C SER A 62 -8.06 -8.78 -9.65
N ALA A 63 -8.72 -8.07 -8.74
CA ALA A 63 -10.07 -8.41 -8.27
C ALA A 63 -11.12 -8.36 -9.38
N MET A 64 -11.13 -7.29 -10.17
CA MET A 64 -12.09 -7.10 -11.27
C MET A 64 -11.96 -8.17 -12.36
N LEU A 65 -10.74 -8.64 -12.63
CA LEU A 65 -10.51 -9.72 -13.61
C LEU A 65 -10.82 -11.12 -13.05
N SER A 66 -10.80 -11.28 -11.72
CA SER A 66 -11.00 -12.57 -11.05
C SER A 66 -12.46 -12.88 -10.76
N ALA A 67 -13.29 -11.88 -10.44
CA ALA A 67 -14.71 -12.08 -10.16
C ALA A 67 -15.54 -12.16 -11.45
N ARG A 68 -16.13 -13.33 -11.74
CA ARG A 68 -17.04 -13.55 -12.87
C ARG A 68 -18.48 -13.83 -12.43
N ARG A 69 -18.67 -14.10 -11.14
CA ARG A 69 -19.95 -14.34 -10.49
C ARG A 69 -20.07 -13.54 -9.20
N ILE A 70 -21.30 -13.37 -8.72
CA ILE A 70 -21.59 -12.61 -7.49
C ILE A 70 -20.93 -13.25 -6.26
N ASP A 71 -21.00 -14.58 -6.13
CA ASP A 71 -20.40 -15.33 -5.02
C ASP A 71 -18.86 -15.23 -5.00
N GLU A 72 -18.23 -15.20 -6.17
CA GLU A 72 -16.78 -14.93 -6.30
C GLU A 72 -16.44 -13.50 -5.87
N ALA A 73 -17.26 -12.51 -6.26
CA ALA A 73 -17.07 -11.13 -5.85
C ALA A 73 -17.22 -10.95 -4.32
N GLU A 74 -18.22 -11.59 -3.72
CA GLU A 74 -18.41 -11.59 -2.26
C GLU A 74 -17.21 -12.20 -1.52
N ALA A 75 -16.65 -13.30 -2.04
CA ALA A 75 -15.45 -13.91 -1.45
C ALA A 75 -14.22 -12.99 -1.53
N LEU A 76 -14.07 -12.23 -2.62
CA LEU A 76 -12.96 -11.28 -2.79
C LEU A 76 -13.14 -9.98 -1.99
N ALA A 77 -14.35 -9.65 -1.54
CA ALA A 77 -14.61 -8.43 -0.79
C ALA A 77 -13.80 -8.34 0.52
N GLY A 78 -13.56 -9.48 1.18
CA GLY A 78 -12.71 -9.51 2.39
C GLY A 78 -11.25 -9.19 2.10
N VAL A 79 -10.72 -9.68 0.97
CA VAL A 79 -9.33 -9.42 0.53
C VAL A 79 -9.15 -7.94 0.18
N LEU A 80 -10.11 -7.36 -0.54
CA LEU A 80 -10.10 -5.94 -0.89
C LEU A 80 -10.18 -5.05 0.36
N GLN A 81 -11.02 -5.40 1.34
CA GLN A 81 -11.09 -4.65 2.60
C GLN A 81 -9.78 -4.72 3.39
N ALA A 82 -9.12 -5.89 3.42
CA ALA A 82 -7.81 -6.01 4.06
C ALA A 82 -6.74 -5.16 3.36
N GLY A 83 -6.74 -5.13 2.02
CA GLY A 83 -5.86 -4.27 1.23
C GLY A 83 -6.10 -2.78 1.52
N ALA A 84 -7.36 -2.34 1.52
CA ALA A 84 -7.72 -0.96 1.84
C ALA A 84 -7.35 -0.57 3.29
N ALA A 85 -7.42 -1.52 4.23
CA ALA A 85 -6.94 -1.28 5.59
C ALA A 85 -5.42 -1.07 5.63
N ALA A 86 -4.64 -1.84 4.86
CA ALA A 86 -3.19 -1.64 4.76
C ALA A 86 -2.83 -0.28 4.12
N GLU A 87 -3.57 0.14 3.10
CA GLU A 87 -3.43 1.47 2.48
C GLU A 87 -3.72 2.60 3.48
N ASN A 88 -4.79 2.48 4.28
CA ASN A 88 -5.09 3.46 5.32
C ASN A 88 -3.98 3.56 6.39
N ILE A 89 -3.37 2.42 6.76
CA ILE A 89 -2.20 2.41 7.67
C ILE A 89 -1.01 3.11 7.02
N SER A 90 -0.74 2.84 5.74
CA SER A 90 0.32 3.51 4.98
C SER A 90 0.14 5.02 4.90
N ASN A 91 -1.08 5.50 4.63
CA ASN A 91 -1.37 6.93 4.61
C ASN A 91 -1.11 7.58 5.97
N ALA A 92 -1.53 6.92 7.05
CA ALA A 92 -1.27 7.39 8.41
C ALA A 92 0.23 7.41 8.74
N ALA A 93 1.00 6.42 8.29
CA ALA A 93 2.46 6.42 8.43
C ALA A 93 3.11 7.57 7.64
N GLY A 94 2.63 7.86 6.43
CA GLY A 94 3.04 9.02 5.65
C GLY A 94 2.76 10.34 6.38
N ASP A 95 1.59 10.48 7.00
CA ASP A 95 1.23 11.65 7.80
C ASP A 95 2.14 11.85 9.01
N ILE A 96 2.54 10.76 9.70
CA ILE A 96 3.54 10.81 10.77
C ILE A 96 4.90 11.28 10.23
N ALA A 97 5.38 10.71 9.12
CA ALA A 97 6.67 11.06 8.53
C ALA A 97 6.72 12.52 8.04
N LYS A 98 5.61 13.05 7.52
CA LYS A 98 5.49 14.46 7.09
C LYS A 98 5.79 15.44 8.24
N ILE A 99 5.56 15.06 9.50
CA ILE A 99 5.89 15.91 10.66
C ILE A 99 7.39 16.23 10.71
N THR A 100 8.27 15.25 10.44
CA THR A 100 9.73 15.44 10.41
C THR A 100 10.19 16.32 9.24
N LEU A 101 9.41 16.39 8.17
CA LEU A 101 9.71 17.23 7.00
C LEU A 101 9.25 18.68 7.18
N LEU A 102 8.27 18.90 8.05
CA LEU A 102 7.82 20.22 8.45
C LEU A 102 8.81 20.76 9.49
N ASP A 103 9.50 21.86 9.18
CA ASP A 103 10.34 22.57 10.14
C ASP A 103 9.46 23.26 11.21
N LEU A 104 8.89 22.48 12.13
CA LEU A 104 8.04 22.93 13.25
C LEU A 104 8.85 23.45 14.44
#